data_AF-K2RUH2-F1
#
_entry.id   AF-K2RUH2-F1
#
_cell.length_a   1.000
_cell.length_b   1.000
_cell.length_c   1.000
_cell.angle_alpha   90.00
_cell.angle_beta   90.00
_cell.angle_gamma   90.00
#
_symmetry.space_group_name_H-M   'P 1'
#
loop_
_entity.id
_entity.type
_entity.pdbx_description
1 polymer ?
#
loop_
_entity_poly.entity_id
_entity_poly.type
_entity_poly.pdbx_seq_one_letter_code
_entity_poly.pdbx_strand_id
1 'polypeptide(L)'
;MEKHLPNGTEMADKDRKEHLAVKEKLYKFQGLKAEDPDFEPTLKSLWDDLGQHIKEEEESDLVALEDALEESTSEGLAKSFGRTKKFIPTRSHPSAPDKPPFETVAGLLAAPLDHLQDLFRKFPKESESTMPP
;
A
#
# COMPACT_ATOMS: atom_id res chain seq x y z
N MET A 1 -8.98 13.78 2.41
CA MET A 1 -8.27 14.94 1.84
C MET A 1 -9.15 15.76 0.90
N GLU A 2 -9.48 15.31 -0.32
CA GLU A 2 -10.20 16.13 -1.34
C GLU A 2 -11.45 16.88 -0.85
N LYS A 3 -12.22 16.28 0.06
CA LYS A 3 -13.48 16.88 0.58
C LYS A 3 -13.29 17.78 1.80
N HIS A 4 -12.16 17.67 2.49
CA HIS A 4 -11.96 18.23 3.84
C HIS A 4 -10.82 19.24 3.92
N LEU A 5 -9.90 19.24 2.96
CA LEU A 5 -8.74 20.13 2.94
C LEU A 5 -8.83 21.12 1.77
N PRO A 6 -8.44 22.41 1.95
CA PRO A 6 -8.45 23.41 0.88
C PRO A 6 -7.64 23.03 -0.37
N ASN A 7 -6.50 22.36 -0.17
CA ASN A 7 -5.61 21.84 -1.23
C ASN A 7 -5.74 20.31 -1.38
N GLY A 8 -6.84 19.71 -0.90
CA GLY A 8 -6.98 18.26 -0.77
C GLY A 8 -6.94 17.47 -2.07
N THR A 9 -7.31 18.07 -3.20
CA THR A 9 -7.19 17.44 -4.53
C THR A 9 -5.74 17.32 -4.98
N GLU A 10 -4.94 18.36 -4.76
CA GLU A 10 -3.53 18.36 -5.13
C GLU A 10 -2.75 17.35 -4.30
N MET A 11 -3.02 17.29 -2.98
CA MET A 11 -2.45 16.27 -2.08
C MET A 11 -2.83 14.87 -2.55
N ALA A 12 -4.13 14.59 -2.73
CA ALA A 12 -4.58 13.27 -3.14
C ALA A 12 -4.04 12.83 -4.52
N ASP A 13 -3.86 13.75 -5.47
CA ASP A 13 -3.25 13.42 -6.77
C ASP A 13 -1.73 13.27 -6.69
N LYS A 14 -1.05 13.92 -5.74
CA LYS A 14 0.37 13.67 -5.43
C LYS A 14 0.53 12.25 -4.86
N ASP A 15 -0.25 11.89 -3.84
CA ASP A 15 -0.12 10.59 -3.17
C ASP A 15 -0.42 9.43 -4.12
N ARG A 16 -1.41 9.59 -5.01
CA ARG A 16 -1.69 8.58 -6.05
C ARG A 16 -0.51 8.32 -6.98
N LYS A 17 0.23 9.37 -7.35
CA LYS A 17 1.43 9.23 -8.20
C LYS A 17 2.54 8.50 -7.45
N GLU A 18 2.74 8.85 -6.18
CA GLU A 18 3.73 8.19 -5.30
C GLU A 18 3.35 6.72 -5.06
N HIS A 19 2.09 6.44 -4.77
CA HIS A 19 1.55 5.08 -4.65
C HIS A 19 1.76 4.26 -5.93
N LEU A 20 1.55 4.85 -7.10
CA LEU A 20 1.78 4.16 -8.37
C LEU A 20 3.26 3.78 -8.52
N ALA A 21 4.18 4.70 -8.25
CA ALA A 21 5.62 4.43 -8.30
C ALA A 21 6.02 3.30 -7.32
N VAL A 22 5.53 3.35 -6.09
CA VAL A 22 5.73 2.30 -5.07
C VAL A 22 5.14 0.96 -5.55
N LYS A 23 3.93 0.96 -6.10
CA LYS A 23 3.28 -0.26 -6.62
C LYS A 23 4.09 -0.89 -7.74
N GLU A 24 4.59 -0.10 -8.70
CA GLU A 24 5.42 -0.60 -9.80
C GLU A 24 6.73 -1.22 -9.29
N LYS A 25 7.42 -0.56 -8.37
CA LYS A 25 8.64 -1.07 -7.73
C LYS A 25 8.37 -2.35 -6.93
N LEU A 26 7.28 -2.39 -6.15
CA LEU A 26 6.88 -3.56 -5.39
C LEU A 26 6.50 -4.73 -6.31
N TYR A 27 5.82 -4.46 -7.43
CA TYR A 27 5.47 -5.47 -8.42
C TYR A 27 6.73 -6.08 -9.05
N LYS A 28 7.73 -5.26 -9.41
CA LYS A 28 9.05 -5.75 -9.86
C LYS A 28 9.70 -6.61 -8.77
N PHE A 29 9.80 -6.09 -7.55
CA PHE A 29 10.44 -6.77 -6.42
C PHE A 29 9.81 -8.14 -6.12
N GLN A 30 8.48 -8.23 -6.16
CA GLN A 30 7.74 -9.48 -5.93
C GLN A 30 8.05 -10.59 -6.95
N GLY A 31 8.59 -10.24 -8.11
CA GLY A 31 9.05 -11.18 -9.13
C GLY A 31 10.50 -11.64 -8.99
N LEU A 32 11.29 -11.02 -8.10
CA LEU A 32 12.71 -11.32 -7.92
C LEU A 32 12.94 -12.44 -6.90
N LYS A 33 14.00 -13.21 -7.11
CA LYS A 33 14.59 -14.14 -6.14
C LYS A 33 15.75 -13.46 -5.42
N ALA A 34 16.11 -14.00 -4.27
CA ALA A 34 17.20 -13.45 -3.45
C ALA A 34 18.56 -13.47 -4.17
N GLU A 35 18.76 -14.41 -5.11
CA GLU A 35 19.99 -14.54 -5.87
C GLU A 35 20.06 -13.59 -7.08
N ASP A 36 18.96 -12.91 -7.41
CA ASP A 36 18.94 -11.99 -8.54
C ASP A 36 19.79 -10.75 -8.21
N PRO A 37 20.69 -10.31 -9.11
CA PRO A 37 21.54 -9.14 -8.88
C PRO A 37 20.73 -7.84 -8.70
N ASP A 38 19.48 -7.84 -9.17
CA ASP A 38 18.54 -6.73 -9.05
C ASP A 38 17.79 -6.70 -7.71
N PHE A 39 17.91 -7.73 -6.86
CA PHE A 39 17.13 -7.86 -5.62
C PHE A 39 17.39 -6.71 -4.65
N GLU A 40 18.63 -6.54 -4.19
CA GLU A 40 18.99 -5.47 -3.25
C GLU A 40 18.79 -4.07 -3.83
N PRO A 41 19.21 -3.75 -5.08
CA PRO A 41 18.96 -2.44 -5.67
C PRO A 41 17.47 -2.09 -5.76
N THR A 42 16.63 -3.06 -6.14
CA THR A 42 15.17 -2.84 -6.25
C THR A 42 14.55 -2.67 -4.86
N LEU A 43 14.96 -3.46 -3.87
CA LEU A 43 14.48 -3.33 -2.49
C LEU A 43 14.84 -1.96 -1.89
N LYS A 44 16.09 -1.51 -2.07
CA LYS A 44 16.52 -0.21 -1.57
C LYS A 44 15.73 0.92 -2.22
N SER A 45 15.59 0.91 -3.54
CA SER A 45 14.83 1.93 -4.26
C SER A 45 13.33 1.93 -3.94
N LEU A 46 12.76 0.76 -3.63
CA LEU A 46 11.39 0.65 -3.10
C LEU A 46 11.29 1.28 -1.71
N TRP A 47 12.22 0.97 -0.82
CA TRP A 47 12.22 1.49 0.55
C TRP A 47 12.46 2.99 0.62
N ASP A 48 13.33 3.54 -0.24
CA ASP A 48 13.59 4.97 -0.30
C ASP A 48 12.30 5.76 -0.62
N ASP A 49 11.53 5.33 -1.63
CA ASP A 49 10.25 5.96 -1.98
C ASP A 49 9.18 5.72 -0.90
N LEU A 50 9.02 4.47 -0.45
CA LEU A 50 7.99 4.10 0.52
C LEU A 50 8.22 4.80 1.86
N GLY A 51 9.46 4.81 2.34
CA GLY A 51 9.84 5.44 3.60
C GLY A 51 9.64 6.95 3.58
N GLN A 52 9.97 7.60 2.46
CA GLN A 52 9.70 9.03 2.29
C GLN A 52 8.19 9.31 2.29
N HIS A 53 7.42 8.52 1.54
CA HIS A 53 5.96 8.68 1.46
C HIS A 53 5.26 8.46 2.81
N ILE A 54 5.62 7.42 3.57
CA ILE A 54 5.10 7.18 4.94
C ILE A 54 5.36 8.39 5.83
N LYS A 55 6.58 8.94 5.79
CA LYS A 55 6.95 10.10 6.60
C LYS A 55 6.10 11.32 6.26
N GLU A 56 5.89 11.58 4.97
CA GLU A 56 5.05 12.70 4.52
C GLU A 56 3.59 12.55 4.96
N GLU A 57 3.00 11.36 4.79
CA GLU A 57 1.63 11.10 5.25
C GLU A 57 1.49 11.24 6.77
N GLU A 58 2.41 10.66 7.55
CA GLU A 58 2.35 10.66 9.02
C GLU A 58 2.61 12.03 9.64
N GLU A 59 3.54 12.81 9.09
CA GLU A 59 3.94 14.10 9.66
C GLU A 59 3.12 15.28 9.12
N SER A 60 2.49 15.14 7.94
CA SER A 60 1.79 16.25 7.27
C SER A 60 0.35 15.92 6.91
N ASP A 61 0.11 14.92 6.07
CA ASP A 61 -1.20 14.77 5.43
C ASP A 61 -2.28 14.27 6.39
N LEU A 62 -1.95 13.26 7.20
CA LEU A 62 -2.87 12.73 8.21
C LEU A 62 -3.09 13.71 9.35
N VAL A 63 -2.07 14.49 9.73
CA VAL A 63 -2.19 15.56 10.74
C VAL A 63 -3.17 16.63 10.25
N ALA A 64 -2.96 17.15 9.04
CA ALA A 64 -3.84 18.16 8.45
C ALA A 64 -5.27 17.62 8.28
N LEU A 65 -5.41 16.35 7.86
CA LEU A 65 -6.71 15.71 7.70
C LEU A 65 -7.44 15.58 9.05
N GLU A 66 -6.77 15.12 10.10
CA GLU A 66 -7.38 14.97 11.43
C GLU A 66 -7.80 16.33 12.00
N ASP A 67 -6.96 17.36 11.87
CA ASP A 67 -7.27 18.73 12.31
C ASP A 67 -8.51 19.32 11.62
N ALA A 68 -8.80 18.87 10.39
CA ALA A 68 -9.95 19.34 9.59
C ALA A 68 -11.23 18.52 9.81
N LEU A 69 -11.17 17.40 10.54
CA LEU A 69 -12.29 16.50 10.74
C LEU A 69 -12.94 16.69 12.12
N GLU A 70 -14.26 16.54 12.17
CA GLU A 70 -14.92 16.28 13.45
C GLU A 70 -14.61 14.85 13.91
N GLU A 71 -14.45 14.65 15.22
CA GLU A 71 -14.13 13.35 15.85
C GLU A 71 -15.05 12.22 15.36
N SER A 72 -16.36 12.46 15.31
CA SER A 72 -17.34 11.48 14.84
C SER A 72 -17.15 11.07 13.37
N THR A 73 -16.68 12.01 12.54
CA THR A 73 -16.37 11.75 11.13
C THR A 73 -15.07 10.97 11.01
N SER A 74 -14.03 11.34 11.77
CA SER A 74 -12.76 10.61 11.82
C SER A 74 -12.97 9.14 12.23
N GLU A 75 -13.73 8.89 13.29
CA GLU A 75 -14.10 7.53 13.70
C GLU A 75 -14.83 6.74 12.59
N GLY A 76 -15.76 7.40 11.90
CA GLY A 76 -16.50 6.81 10.79
C GLY A 76 -15.58 6.39 9.64
N LEU A 77 -14.61 7.23 9.30
CA LEU A 77 -13.60 6.96 8.28
C LEU A 77 -12.67 5.83 8.71
N ALA A 78 -12.20 5.81 9.95
CA ALA A 78 -11.38 4.72 10.50
C ALA A 78 -12.11 3.36 10.44
N LYS A 79 -13.39 3.31 10.83
CA LYS A 79 -14.23 2.11 10.70
C LYS A 79 -14.36 1.68 9.23
N SER A 80 -14.51 2.62 8.32
CA SER A 80 -14.60 2.34 6.88
C SER A 80 -13.29 1.79 6.32
N PHE A 81 -12.16 2.41 6.65
CA PHE A 81 -10.82 1.94 6.30
C PHE A 81 -10.59 0.50 6.77
N GLY A 82 -10.93 0.19 8.03
CA GLY A 82 -10.81 -1.16 8.57
C GLY A 82 -11.68 -2.21 7.88
N ARG A 83 -12.84 -1.82 7.31
CA ARG A 83 -13.64 -2.70 6.45
C ARG A 83 -12.96 -2.89 5.10
N THR A 84 -12.55 -1.81 4.44
CA THR A 84 -11.92 -1.84 3.11
C THR A 84 -10.65 -2.70 3.12
N LYS A 85 -9.80 -2.59 4.15
CA LYS A 85 -8.57 -3.37 4.31
C LYS A 85 -8.77 -4.89 4.25
N LYS A 86 -9.98 -5.40 4.54
CA LYS A 86 -10.28 -6.84 4.45
C LYS A 86 -10.49 -7.34 3.01
N PHE A 87 -10.62 -6.42 2.06
CA PHE A 87 -10.95 -6.69 0.66
C PHE A 87 -9.94 -6.07 -0.30
N ILE A 88 -8.80 -5.58 0.18
CA ILE A 88 -7.72 -5.14 -0.71
C ILE A 88 -6.83 -6.34 -1.05
N PRO A 89 -6.23 -6.38 -2.26
CA PRO A 89 -5.25 -7.40 -2.62
C PRO A 89 -4.06 -7.44 -1.65
N THR A 90 -3.48 -8.62 -1.44
CA THR A 90 -2.24 -8.84 -0.67
C THR A 90 -0.97 -8.61 -1.49
N ARG A 91 -1.08 -8.55 -2.83
CA ARG A 91 0.04 -8.26 -3.74
C ARG A 91 -0.11 -6.95 -4.49
N SER A 92 0.99 -6.48 -5.08
CA SER A 92 0.96 -5.25 -5.86
C SER A 92 0.22 -5.45 -7.18
N HIS A 93 -0.70 -4.56 -7.50
CA HIS A 93 -1.41 -4.51 -8.78
C HIS A 93 -1.36 -3.08 -9.35
N PRO A 94 -0.27 -2.68 -10.02
CA PRO A 94 -0.11 -1.31 -10.53
C PRO A 94 -1.19 -0.89 -11.53
N SER A 95 -1.76 -1.84 -12.27
CA SER A 95 -2.83 -1.58 -13.24
C SER A 95 -4.23 -1.51 -12.63
N ALA A 96 -4.38 -1.74 -11.32
CA ALA A 96 -5.67 -1.61 -10.65
C ALA A 96 -6.05 -0.12 -10.51
N PRO A 97 -7.34 0.23 -10.66
CA PRO A 97 -7.80 1.60 -10.44
C PRO A 97 -7.42 2.14 -9.05
N ASP A 98 -7.07 3.43 -8.98
CA ASP A 98 -6.57 4.14 -7.80
C ASP A 98 -7.53 5.23 -7.28
N LYS A 99 -8.71 5.37 -7.90
CA LYS A 99 -9.78 6.28 -7.50
C LYS A 99 -11.08 5.53 -7.18
N PRO A 100 -11.86 5.98 -6.17
CA PRO A 100 -13.28 5.64 -6.10
C PRO A 100 -14.00 6.09 -7.39
N PRO A 101 -15.11 5.48 -7.80
CA PRO A 101 -15.88 4.44 -7.11
C PRO A 101 -15.44 3.03 -7.50
N PHE A 102 -15.11 2.18 -6.52
CA PHE A 102 -14.87 0.75 -6.72
C PHE A 102 -16.18 -0.04 -7.00
N GLU A 103 -17.24 0.61 -7.47
CA GLU A 103 -18.61 0.05 -7.57
C GLU A 103 -18.76 -1.07 -8.61
N THR A 104 -17.79 -1.24 -9.52
CA THR A 104 -17.79 -2.40 -10.40
C THR A 104 -17.28 -3.64 -9.69
N VAL A 105 -18.04 -4.72 -9.78
CA VAL A 105 -17.71 -6.10 -9.37
C VAL A 105 -16.26 -6.50 -9.67
N ALA A 106 -15.63 -5.94 -10.71
CA ALA A 106 -14.21 -6.10 -11.02
C ALA A 106 -13.23 -5.63 -9.91
N GLY A 107 -13.54 -4.54 -9.19
CA GLY A 107 -12.73 -4.03 -8.08
C GLY A 107 -12.81 -4.91 -6.82
N LEU A 108 -13.91 -5.64 -6.66
CA LEU A 108 -14.12 -6.56 -5.53
C LEU A 108 -13.68 -8.01 -5.84
N LEU A 109 -13.67 -8.41 -7.13
CA LEU A 109 -13.28 -9.76 -7.56
C LEU A 109 -11.78 -9.93 -7.83
N ALA A 110 -10.99 -8.85 -7.90
CA ALA A 110 -9.53 -8.95 -7.98
C ALA A 110 -8.88 -9.36 -6.65
N ALA A 111 -9.60 -9.24 -5.53
CA ALA A 111 -9.05 -9.29 -4.17
C ALA A 111 -9.16 -10.60 -3.36
N PRO A 112 -9.81 -11.70 -3.80
CA PRO A 112 -9.73 -12.96 -3.04
C PRO A 112 -8.81 -14.03 -3.66
N LEU A 113 -8.25 -13.84 -4.85
CA LEU A 113 -7.42 -14.88 -5.49
C LEU A 113 -6.04 -15.03 -4.86
N ASP A 114 -5.38 -13.93 -4.51
CA ASP A 114 -4.07 -13.92 -3.87
C ASP A 114 -4.12 -14.34 -2.41
N HIS A 115 -5.15 -13.95 -1.67
CA HIS A 115 -5.43 -14.46 -0.32
C HIS A 115 -5.56 -15.99 -0.30
N LEU A 116 -6.25 -16.58 -1.30
CA LEU A 116 -6.32 -18.04 -1.43
C LEU A 116 -4.94 -18.64 -1.71
N GLN A 117 -4.14 -18.05 -2.61
CA GLN A 117 -2.77 -18.50 -2.84
C GLN A 117 -1.88 -18.40 -1.60
N ASP A 118 -2.06 -17.35 -0.80
CA ASP A 118 -1.31 -17.12 0.44
C ASP A 118 -1.63 -18.17 1.50
N LEU A 119 -2.90 -18.61 1.60
CA LEU A 119 -3.28 -19.71 2.50
C LEU A 119 -2.58 -21.04 2.19
N PHE A 120 -2.24 -21.28 0.91
CA PHE A 120 -1.52 -22.49 0.49
C PHE A 120 0.00 -22.31 0.49
N ARG A 121 0.50 -21.09 0.72
CA ARG A 121 1.94 -20.79 0.72
C ARG A 121 2.53 -21.19 2.07
N LYS A 122 3.60 -21.98 2.04
CA LYS A 122 4.35 -22.35 3.25
C LYS A 122 5.40 -21.28 3.52
N PHE A 123 5.42 -20.75 4.74
CA PHE A 123 6.56 -19.98 5.21
C PHE A 123 7.80 -20.89 5.20
N PRO A 124 8.98 -20.41 4.79
CA PRO A 124 10.20 -21.20 4.90
C PRO A 124 10.34 -21.67 6.35
N LYS A 125 10.61 -22.96 6.54
CA LYS A 125 11.03 -23.48 7.85
C LYS A 125 12.32 -22.74 8.20
N GLU A 126 12.52 -22.40 9.47
CA GLU A 126 13.79 -21.84 9.96
C GLU A 126 14.95 -22.60 9.31
N SER A 127 15.67 -21.92 8.41
CA SER A 127 17.01 -22.38 8.05
C SER A 127 17.87 -22.06 9.25
N GLU A 128 18.47 -23.07 9.87
CA GLU A 128 19.54 -22.85 10.84
C GLU A 128 20.51 -21.84 10.25
N SER A 129 20.56 -20.64 10.82
CA SER A 129 21.47 -19.60 10.39
C SER A 129 22.88 -20.15 10.52
N THR A 130 23.56 -20.37 9.41
CA THR A 130 24.97 -20.75 9.37
C THR A 130 25.90 -19.53 9.46
N MET A 131 25.37 -18.35 9.77
CA MET A 131 26.19 -17.17 10.02
C MET A 131 26.98 -17.38 11.33
N PRO A 132 28.32 -17.36 11.29
CA PRO A 132 29.13 -17.39 12.51
C PRO A 132 28.84 -16.15 13.38
N PRO A 133 29.07 -16.25 14.70
CA PRO A 133 28.73 -15.22 15.68
C PRO A 133 29.46 -13.89 15.45
#